data_AF-A0A953ZDG8-F1
#
_entry.id   AF-A0A953ZDG8-F1
#
_cell.length_a   1.000
_cell.length_b   1.000
_cell.length_c   1.000
_cell.angle_alpha   90.00
_cell.angle_beta   90.00
_cell.angle_gamma   90.00
#
_symmetry.space_group_name_H-M   'P 1'
#
loop_
_entity.id
_entity.type
_entity.pdbx_description
1 polymer ?
#
loop_
_entity_poly.entity_id
_entity_poly.type
_entity_poly.pdbx_seq_one_letter_code
_entity_poly.pdbx_strand_id
1 'polypeptide(L)'
;MRYLLAALLLATFVPVAFAADTYRGSSPQLLADTDVEDEELDGGLPDAEMALDVGRYSSAKIEFKKVVKADPTNQLAARGLAETYSRIGDYKLGIRALGKCLEALEADKKPEPRTLVVLARLQLTTGDLTAAGKLADQLLATEDPAAAIDGHLIKGHLLRLTGQYEDANKEYEKIRAVVLAERGGVMKIDKSLGRQP
;
A
#
# COMPACT_ATOMS: atom_id res chain seq x y z
N MET A 1 9.00 -59.88 49.01
CA MET A 1 9.03 -58.89 50.12
C MET A 1 9.89 -57.72 49.65
N ARG A 2 9.31 -56.52 49.44
CA ARG A 2 9.43 -55.33 50.33
C ARG A 2 10.89 -54.87 50.49
N TYR A 3 11.34 -53.63 50.33
CA TYR A 3 10.84 -52.31 49.94
C TYR A 3 12.09 -51.37 49.93
N LEU A 4 12.05 -50.29 49.12
CA LEU A 4 12.63 -48.94 49.33
C LEU A 4 14.12 -48.69 49.69
N LEU A 5 14.74 -47.74 48.95
CA LEU A 5 15.53 -46.54 49.37
C LEU A 5 16.53 -46.19 48.23
N ALA A 6 16.29 -45.23 47.34
CA ALA A 6 16.49 -43.76 47.48
C ALA A 6 17.88 -43.34 47.98
N ALA A 7 18.71 -42.72 47.11
CA ALA A 7 19.40 -41.42 47.34
C ALA A 7 20.64 -41.17 46.44
N LEU A 8 20.63 -40.00 45.77
CA LEU A 8 21.70 -39.00 45.57
C LEU A 8 22.98 -39.25 44.72
N LEU A 9 23.35 -38.16 44.02
CA LEU A 9 24.68 -37.72 43.50
C LEU A 9 25.12 -38.36 42.16
N LEU A 10 25.52 -37.65 41.09
CA LEU A 10 26.18 -36.35 40.95
C LEU A 10 25.91 -35.73 39.57
N ALA A 11 25.68 -34.42 39.56
CA ALA A 11 25.78 -33.57 38.38
C ALA A 11 27.26 -33.20 38.14
N THR A 12 27.72 -33.28 36.90
CA THR A 12 28.65 -32.32 36.26
C THR A 12 28.88 -32.70 34.78
N PHE A 13 28.22 -32.00 33.85
CA PHE A 13 28.77 -31.83 32.51
C PHE A 13 28.39 -30.45 31.95
N VAL A 14 29.39 -29.57 31.94
CA VAL A 14 29.45 -28.28 31.23
C VAL A 14 30.81 -28.39 30.51
N PRO A 15 30.98 -28.07 29.20
CA PRO A 15 30.64 -26.75 28.66
C PRO A 15 30.21 -26.63 27.17
N VAL A 16 29.54 -25.50 26.91
CA VAL A 16 29.80 -24.47 25.88
C VAL A 16 29.55 -24.76 24.39
N ALA A 17 28.67 -23.90 23.86
CA ALA A 17 28.42 -23.60 22.47
C ALA A 17 29.64 -23.03 21.73
N PHE A 18 29.87 -23.48 20.50
CA PHE A 18 30.54 -22.67 19.48
C PHE A 18 30.21 -23.15 18.06
N ALA A 19 29.68 -22.21 17.27
CA ALA A 19 29.74 -22.10 15.80
C ALA A 19 29.30 -23.27 14.91
N ALA A 20 28.09 -23.14 14.35
CA ALA A 20 27.80 -23.61 12.99
C ALA A 20 27.01 -22.51 12.26
N ASP A 21 27.73 -21.45 11.90
CA ASP A 21 27.31 -20.51 10.88
C ASP A 21 27.59 -21.18 9.52
N THR A 22 26.54 -21.61 8.80
CA THR A 22 26.49 -21.66 7.33
C THR A 22 25.12 -22.18 6.87
N TYR A 23 24.29 -21.22 6.45
CA TYR A 23 23.44 -21.24 5.26
C TYR A 23 22.36 -22.32 5.06
N ARG A 24 21.15 -21.78 4.80
CA ARG A 24 20.25 -22.11 3.67
C ARG A 24 19.05 -22.99 4.01
N GLY A 25 17.89 -22.35 4.11
CA GLY A 25 16.60 -23.04 4.09
C GLY A 25 15.47 -22.09 4.39
N SER A 26 15.01 -21.39 3.35
CA SER A 26 13.76 -20.62 3.31
C SER A 26 12.65 -21.39 4.03
N SER A 27 12.29 -20.95 5.23
CA SER A 27 11.10 -21.43 5.94
C SER A 27 10.12 -20.27 6.00
N PRO A 28 8.88 -20.45 5.52
CA PRO A 28 7.83 -19.45 5.68
C PRO A 28 7.44 -19.45 7.15
N GLN A 29 8.09 -18.60 7.95
CA GLN A 29 7.62 -18.33 9.30
C GLN A 29 6.33 -17.51 9.16
N LEU A 30 5.24 -18.27 9.25
CA LEU A 30 3.94 -17.85 9.74
C LEU A 30 4.16 -16.87 10.90
N LEU A 31 4.18 -15.57 10.59
CA LEU A 31 4.15 -14.50 11.59
C LEU A 31 2.74 -14.52 12.17
N ALA A 32 2.53 -15.46 13.09
CA ALA A 32 1.57 -15.31 14.15
C ALA A 32 1.74 -13.92 14.74
N ASP A 33 0.61 -13.30 15.08
CA ASP A 33 0.49 -12.02 15.76
C ASP A 33 1.29 -11.99 17.07
N THR A 34 2.62 -11.92 16.98
CA THR A 34 3.43 -11.48 18.10
C THR A 34 3.27 -9.98 18.10
N ASP A 35 2.41 -9.51 19.00
CA ASP A 35 2.42 -8.17 19.54
C ASP A 35 3.85 -7.86 19.97
N VAL A 36 4.65 -7.36 19.01
CA VAL A 36 5.94 -6.76 19.31
C VAL A 36 5.56 -5.51 20.08
N GLU A 37 5.85 -5.53 21.38
CA GLU A 37 5.61 -4.42 22.29
C GLU A 37 6.02 -3.12 21.59
N ASP A 38 5.10 -2.15 21.61
CA ASP A 38 5.24 -0.84 21.00
C ASP A 38 6.50 -0.14 21.57
N GLU A 39 7.67 -0.46 21.02
CA GLU A 39 8.91 0.21 21.35
C GLU A 39 8.73 1.66 20.86
N GLU A 40 8.81 2.57 21.83
CA GLU A 40 8.65 4.02 21.68
C GLU A 40 9.83 4.57 20.88
N LEU A 41 9.93 4.15 19.63
CA LEU A 41 10.77 4.77 18.61
C LEU A 41 10.03 6.06 18.22
N ASP A 42 10.72 7.19 18.41
CA ASP A 42 10.36 8.59 18.08
C ASP A 42 10.22 8.81 16.55
N GLY A 43 9.68 7.81 15.86
CA GLY A 43 9.62 7.71 14.41
C GLY A 43 8.34 8.33 13.87
N GLY A 44 8.51 9.23 12.92
CA GLY A 44 7.41 9.92 12.24
C GLY A 44 7.11 9.36 10.86
N LEU A 45 6.24 10.07 10.14
CA LEU A 45 6.00 9.82 8.71
C LEU A 45 7.30 9.75 7.87
N PRO A 46 8.34 10.58 8.10
CA PRO A 46 9.60 10.49 7.34
C PRO A 46 10.35 9.17 7.55
N ASP A 47 10.37 8.63 8.78
CA ASP A 47 11.02 7.37 9.08
C ASP A 47 10.27 6.19 8.46
N ALA A 48 8.93 6.28 8.45
CA ALA A 48 8.08 5.30 7.78
C ALA A 48 8.34 5.26 6.26
N GLU A 49 8.42 6.43 5.62
CA GLU A 49 8.73 6.56 4.18
C GLU A 49 10.14 6.05 3.87
N MET A 50 11.14 6.45 4.65
CA MET A 50 12.51 5.96 4.48
C MET A 50 12.61 4.44 4.67
N ALA A 51 11.93 3.88 5.68
CA ALA A 51 11.90 2.44 5.90
C ALA A 51 11.24 1.70 4.72
N LEU A 52 10.18 2.26 4.15
CA LEU A 52 9.51 1.71 2.97
C LEU A 52 10.45 1.72 1.74
N ASP A 53 11.13 2.84 1.50
CA ASP A 53 12.05 3.03 0.37
C ASP A 53 13.25 2.09 0.44
N VAL A 54 13.80 1.86 1.64
CA VAL A 54 14.92 0.94 1.88
C VAL A 54 14.46 -0.53 1.93
N GLY A 55 13.16 -0.79 1.84
CA GLY A 55 12.59 -2.15 1.84
C GLY A 55 12.48 -2.80 3.23
N ARG A 56 12.61 -2.01 4.30
CA ARG A 56 12.40 -2.47 5.68
C ARG A 56 10.90 -2.45 6.01
N TYR A 57 10.16 -3.36 5.38
CA TYR A 57 8.69 -3.38 5.46
C TYR A 57 8.14 -3.63 6.88
N SER A 58 8.84 -4.37 7.72
CA SER A 58 8.45 -4.58 9.12
C SER A 58 8.48 -3.27 9.91
N SER A 59 9.57 -2.50 9.79
CA SER A 59 9.73 -1.18 10.40
C SER A 59 8.74 -0.18 9.82
N ALA A 60 8.61 -0.10 8.49
CA ALA A 60 7.66 0.79 7.83
C ALA A 60 6.22 0.55 8.31
N LYS A 61 5.83 -0.73 8.48
CA LYS A 61 4.51 -1.11 8.99
C LYS A 61 4.26 -0.53 10.38
N ILE A 62 5.24 -0.63 11.28
CA ILE A 62 5.13 -0.13 12.66
C ILE A 62 4.99 1.39 12.63
N GLU A 63 5.87 2.09 11.92
CA GLU A 63 5.88 3.56 11.88
C GLU A 63 4.62 4.12 11.22
N PHE A 64 4.17 3.58 10.08
CA PHE A 64 2.90 4.01 9.48
C PHE A 64 1.70 3.70 10.38
N LYS A 65 1.69 2.57 11.11
CA LYS A 65 0.61 2.27 12.07
C LYS A 65 0.54 3.30 13.18
N LYS A 66 1.68 3.76 13.71
CA LYS A 66 1.72 4.83 14.72
C LYS A 66 1.07 6.10 14.19
N VAL A 67 1.45 6.53 13.00
CA VAL A 67 0.89 7.74 12.37
C VAL A 67 -0.62 7.61 12.12
N VAL A 68 -1.08 6.48 11.60
CA VAL A 68 -2.52 6.23 11.36
C VAL A 68 -3.31 6.11 12.68
N LYS A 69 -2.70 5.63 13.76
CA LYS A 69 -3.33 5.57 15.09
C LYS A 69 -3.46 6.97 15.70
N ALA A 70 -2.45 7.82 15.50
CA ALA A 70 -2.46 9.20 15.97
C ALA A 70 -3.41 10.09 15.15
N ASP A 71 -3.43 9.91 13.83
CA ASP A 71 -4.34 10.59 12.90
C ASP A 71 -4.96 9.58 11.91
N PRO A 72 -6.17 9.07 12.21
CA PRO A 72 -6.88 8.15 11.35
C PRO A 72 -7.27 8.75 9.98
N THR A 73 -7.27 10.07 9.84
CA THR A 73 -7.64 10.78 8.61
C THR A 73 -6.44 11.04 7.69
N ASN A 74 -5.22 10.69 8.14
CA ASN A 74 -4.01 10.88 7.36
C ASN A 74 -3.95 9.90 6.18
N GLN A 75 -4.44 10.37 5.04
CA GLN A 75 -4.48 9.59 3.81
C GLN A 75 -3.09 9.19 3.30
N LEU A 76 -2.06 10.01 3.52
CA LEU A 76 -0.69 9.70 3.12
C LEU A 76 -0.14 8.52 3.94
N ALA A 77 -0.31 8.55 5.26
CA ALA A 77 0.09 7.46 6.13
C ALA A 77 -0.70 6.17 5.84
N ALA A 78 -2.00 6.28 5.57
CA ALA A 78 -2.83 5.14 5.19
C ALA A 78 -2.38 4.51 3.86
N ARG A 79 -1.99 5.33 2.87
CA ARG A 79 -1.38 4.84 1.61
C ARG A 79 -0.06 4.14 1.86
N GLY A 80 0.84 4.75 2.64
CA GLY A 80 2.14 4.14 2.97
C GLY A 80 1.98 2.81 3.70
N LEU A 81 1.03 2.72 4.63
CA LEU A 81 0.68 1.47 5.31
C LEU A 81 0.14 0.42 4.33
N ALA A 82 -0.74 0.81 3.41
CA ALA A 82 -1.29 -0.09 2.42
C ALA A 82 -0.25 -0.57 1.41
N GLU A 83 0.66 0.30 0.97
CA GLU A 83 1.79 -0.11 0.14
C GLU A 83 2.69 -1.09 0.90
N THR A 84 3.01 -0.79 2.16
CA THR A 84 3.80 -1.68 3.01
C THR A 84 3.16 -3.07 3.12
N TYR A 85 1.86 -3.15 3.40
CA TYR A 85 1.14 -4.43 3.41
C TYR A 85 1.17 -5.13 2.05
N SER A 86 1.07 -4.39 0.96
CA SER A 86 1.12 -4.95 -0.39
C SER A 86 2.48 -5.55 -0.72
N ARG A 87 3.58 -4.96 -0.21
CA ARG A 87 4.94 -5.50 -0.35
C ARG A 87 5.14 -6.78 0.46
N ILE A 88 4.45 -6.91 1.59
CA ILE A 88 4.46 -8.10 2.45
C ILE A 88 3.53 -9.21 1.90
N GLY A 89 2.59 -8.86 1.01
CA GLY A 89 1.60 -9.77 0.42
C GLY A 89 0.22 -9.73 1.09
N ASP A 90 0.06 -8.91 2.12
CA ASP A 90 -1.18 -8.79 2.91
C ASP A 90 -2.15 -7.76 2.32
N TYR A 91 -2.55 -7.94 1.05
CA TYR A 91 -3.39 -6.96 0.33
C TYR A 91 -4.71 -6.63 1.07
N LYS A 92 -5.29 -7.60 1.78
CA LYS A 92 -6.53 -7.41 2.56
C LYS A 92 -6.34 -6.41 3.71
N LEU A 93 -5.18 -6.41 4.36
CA LEU A 93 -4.88 -5.46 5.43
C LEU A 93 -4.65 -4.05 4.87
N GLY A 94 -4.01 -3.95 3.69
CA GLY A 94 -3.87 -2.67 2.98
C GLY A 94 -5.21 -2.05 2.57
N ILE A 95 -6.11 -2.86 1.99
CA ILE A 95 -7.48 -2.44 1.66
C ILE A 95 -8.23 -1.96 2.91
N ARG A 96 -8.12 -2.70 4.02
CA ARG A 96 -8.76 -2.33 5.29
C ARG A 96 -8.22 -1.03 5.86
N ALA A 97 -6.90 -0.81 5.81
CA ALA A 97 -6.28 0.41 6.30
C ALA A 97 -6.80 1.65 5.55
N LEU A 98 -6.83 1.57 4.21
CA LEU A 98 -7.39 2.63 3.37
C LEU A 98 -8.89 2.83 3.60
N GLY A 99 -9.67 1.74 3.67
CA GLY A 99 -11.11 1.83 3.93
C GLY A 99 -11.44 2.54 5.25
N LYS A 100 -10.75 2.18 6.33
CA LYS A 100 -10.91 2.85 7.64
C LYS A 100 -10.53 4.32 7.58
N CYS A 101 -9.45 4.66 6.87
CA CYS A 101 -9.04 6.05 6.71
C CYS A 101 -10.11 6.86 5.97
N LEU A 102 -10.66 6.30 4.89
CA LEU A 102 -11.74 6.94 4.11
C LEU A 102 -13.05 7.05 4.89
N GLU A 103 -13.40 6.07 5.72
CA GLU A 103 -14.55 6.11 6.63
C GLU A 103 -14.40 7.14 7.75
N ALA A 104 -13.16 7.39 8.18
CA ALA A 104 -12.84 8.38 9.21
C ALA A 104 -12.79 9.83 8.69
N LEU A 105 -12.81 10.03 7.36
CA LEU A 105 -12.86 11.37 6.79
C LEU A 105 -14.16 12.08 7.18
N GLU A 106 -14.03 13.34 7.58
CA GLU A 106 -15.17 14.22 7.79
C GLU A 106 -15.91 14.46 6.47
N ALA A 107 -17.22 14.72 6.55
CA ALA A 107 -18.09 14.81 5.36
C ALA A 107 -17.68 15.92 4.36
N ASP A 108 -16.96 16.94 4.83
CA ASP A 108 -16.41 18.04 4.04
C ASP A 108 -15.05 17.72 3.39
N LYS A 109 -14.31 16.74 3.92
CA LYS A 109 -13.03 16.30 3.37
C LYS A 109 -13.23 15.24 2.30
N LYS A 110 -12.78 15.55 1.08
CA LYS A 110 -12.82 14.62 -0.03
C LYS A 110 -11.62 13.66 0.03
N PRO A 111 -11.80 12.40 -0.40
CA PRO A 111 -10.68 11.50 -0.61
C PRO A 111 -9.73 12.07 -1.68
N GLU A 112 -8.43 12.02 -1.40
CA GLU A 112 -7.42 12.39 -2.38
C GLU A 112 -7.45 11.38 -3.54
N PRO A 113 -7.37 11.82 -4.81
CA PRO A 113 -7.37 10.91 -5.96
C PRO A 113 -6.34 9.79 -5.83
N ARG A 114 -5.13 10.12 -5.36
CA ARG A 114 -4.05 9.14 -5.17
C ARG A 114 -4.41 8.04 -4.17
N THR A 115 -5.23 8.32 -3.16
CA THR A 115 -5.73 7.32 -2.19
C THR A 115 -6.70 6.36 -2.86
N LEU A 116 -7.64 6.89 -3.65
CA LEU A 116 -8.59 6.08 -4.43
C LEU A 116 -7.87 5.18 -5.44
N VAL A 117 -6.82 5.69 -6.09
CA VAL A 117 -6.01 4.92 -7.04
C VAL A 117 -5.33 3.73 -6.39
N VAL A 118 -4.69 3.93 -5.23
CA VAL A 118 -4.03 2.82 -4.51
C VAL A 118 -5.06 1.78 -4.09
N LEU A 119 -6.22 2.19 -3.56
CA LEU A 119 -7.29 1.28 -3.17
C LEU A 119 -7.83 0.49 -4.36
N ALA A 120 -8.08 1.16 -5.49
CA ALA A 120 -8.57 0.52 -6.72
C ALA A 120 -7.59 -0.51 -7.27
N ARG A 121 -6.28 -0.20 -7.27
CA ARG A 121 -5.25 -1.16 -7.70
C ARG A 121 -5.20 -2.39 -6.80
N LEU A 122 -5.39 -2.23 -5.49
CA LEU A 122 -5.45 -3.36 -4.57
C LEU A 122 -6.71 -4.20 -4.78
N GLN A 123 -7.85 -3.57 -5.05
CA GLN A 123 -9.09 -4.26 -5.37
C GLN A 123 -8.99 -5.03 -6.70
N LEU A 124 -8.39 -4.45 -7.74
CA LEU A 124 -8.09 -5.17 -8.98
C LEU A 124 -7.18 -6.38 -8.73
N THR A 125 -6.13 -6.20 -7.91
CA THR A 125 -5.18 -7.26 -7.58
C THR A 125 -5.83 -8.41 -6.80
N THR A 126 -6.78 -8.09 -5.93
CA THR A 126 -7.51 -9.07 -5.11
C THR A 126 -8.75 -9.64 -5.82
N GLY A 127 -9.07 -9.16 -7.02
CA GLY A 127 -10.18 -9.62 -7.84
C GLY A 127 -11.54 -8.97 -7.56
N ASP A 128 -11.61 -7.97 -6.68
CA ASP A 128 -12.83 -7.18 -6.46
C ASP A 128 -12.99 -6.13 -7.56
N LEU A 129 -13.36 -6.60 -8.75
CA LEU A 129 -13.52 -5.77 -9.93
C LEU A 129 -14.67 -4.76 -9.77
N THR A 130 -15.72 -5.12 -9.03
CA THR A 130 -16.87 -4.25 -8.81
C THR A 130 -16.49 -3.04 -7.96
N ALA A 131 -15.76 -3.24 -6.86
CA ALA A 131 -15.30 -2.13 -6.04
C ALA A 131 -14.30 -1.25 -6.79
N ALA A 132 -13.37 -1.86 -7.53
CA ALA A 132 -12.41 -1.11 -8.35
C ALA A 132 -13.09 -0.24 -9.41
N GLY A 133 -14.15 -0.74 -10.05
CA GLY A 133 -14.95 0.01 -11.02
C GLY A 133 -15.60 1.25 -10.40
N LYS A 134 -16.17 1.12 -9.18
CA LYS A 134 -16.76 2.26 -8.46
C LYS A 134 -15.71 3.33 -8.13
N LEU A 135 -14.52 2.94 -7.72
CA LEU A 135 -13.43 3.88 -7.45
C LEU A 135 -12.96 4.58 -8.73
N ALA A 136 -12.94 3.88 -9.86
CA ALA A 136 -12.65 4.48 -11.15
C ALA A 136 -13.71 5.52 -11.54
N ASP A 137 -15.00 5.23 -11.32
CA ASP A 137 -16.08 6.18 -11.53
C ASP A 137 -15.94 7.42 -10.64
N GLN A 138 -15.55 7.25 -9.38
CA GLN A 138 -15.27 8.36 -8.47
C GLN A 138 -14.12 9.25 -8.96
N LEU A 139 -13.05 8.66 -9.47
CA LEU A 139 -11.92 9.39 -10.04
C LEU A 139 -12.33 10.19 -11.30
N LEU A 140 -13.13 9.58 -12.17
CA LEU A 140 -13.65 10.22 -13.39
C LEU A 140 -14.68 11.32 -13.11
N ALA A 141 -15.33 11.29 -11.95
CA ALA A 141 -16.25 12.34 -11.51
C ALA A 141 -15.52 13.59 -11.00
N THR A 142 -14.20 13.54 -10.81
CA THR A 142 -13.41 14.71 -10.45
C THR A 142 -13.08 15.55 -11.70
N GLU A 143 -12.92 16.86 -11.51
CA GLU A 143 -12.47 17.77 -12.57
C GLU A 143 -10.95 17.76 -12.77
N ASP A 144 -10.22 16.91 -12.03
CA ASP A 144 -8.77 16.80 -12.11
C ASP A 144 -8.36 15.92 -13.31
N PRO A 145 -7.63 16.47 -14.31
CA PRO A 145 -7.16 15.71 -15.46
C PRO A 145 -6.27 14.51 -15.07
N ALA A 146 -5.48 14.63 -14.00
CA ALA A 146 -4.64 13.53 -13.53
C ALA A 146 -5.49 12.38 -12.98
N ALA A 147 -6.50 12.69 -12.17
CA ALA A 147 -7.46 11.72 -11.68
C ALA A 147 -8.27 11.09 -12.82
N ALA A 148 -8.63 11.85 -13.86
CA ALA A 148 -9.31 11.32 -15.03
C ALA A 148 -8.44 10.29 -15.79
N ILE A 149 -7.14 10.57 -15.95
CA ILE A 149 -6.17 9.61 -16.52
C ILE A 149 -6.15 8.31 -15.70
N ASP A 150 -6.02 8.42 -14.38
CA ASP A 150 -6.00 7.25 -13.50
C ASP A 150 -7.32 6.47 -13.52
N GLY A 151 -8.46 7.16 -13.57
CA GLY A 151 -9.78 6.54 -13.68
C GLY A 151 -9.94 5.72 -14.98
N HIS A 152 -9.53 6.28 -16.12
CA HIS A 152 -9.51 5.56 -17.40
C HIS A 152 -8.52 4.38 -17.39
N LEU A 153 -7.35 4.52 -16.77
CA LEU A 153 -6.40 3.42 -16.60
C LEU A 153 -7.02 2.26 -15.81
N ILE A 154 -7.65 2.55 -14.67
CA ILE A 154 -8.29 1.53 -13.82
C ILE A 154 -9.42 0.82 -14.59
N LYS A 155 -10.28 1.55 -15.30
CA LYS A 155 -11.33 0.94 -16.14
C LYS A 155 -10.75 0.07 -17.25
N GLY A 156 -9.73 0.56 -17.96
CA GLY A 156 -9.06 -0.23 -19.00
C GLY A 156 -8.48 -1.52 -18.43
N HIS A 157 -7.84 -1.47 -17.25
CA HIS A 157 -7.33 -2.66 -16.57
C HIS A 157 -8.44 -3.63 -16.15
N LEU A 158 -9.55 -3.11 -15.60
CA LEU A 158 -10.73 -3.90 -15.25
C LEU A 158 -11.29 -4.63 -16.48
N LEU A 159 -11.52 -3.91 -17.58
CA LEU A 159 -12.03 -4.46 -18.84
C LEU A 159 -11.10 -5.52 -19.44
N ARG A 160 -9.78 -5.28 -19.35
CA ARG A 160 -8.78 -6.28 -19.78
C ARG A 160 -8.82 -7.55 -18.94
N LEU A 161 -9.02 -7.44 -17.63
CA LEU A 161 -9.16 -8.59 -16.73
C LEU A 161 -10.44 -9.38 -16.98
N THR A 162 -11.50 -8.74 -17.49
CA THR A 162 -12.76 -9.39 -17.88
C THR A 162 -12.81 -9.83 -19.35
N GLY A 163 -11.71 -9.68 -20.10
CA GLY A 163 -11.61 -10.10 -21.51
C GLY A 163 -12.23 -9.12 -22.52
N GLN A 164 -12.69 -7.95 -22.09
CA GLN A 164 -13.27 -6.91 -22.94
C GLN A 164 -12.18 -6.01 -23.53
N TYR A 165 -11.32 -6.58 -24.37
CA TYR A 165 -10.12 -5.90 -24.88
C TYR A 165 -10.43 -4.69 -25.78
N GLU A 166 -11.48 -4.75 -26.59
CA GLU A 166 -11.86 -3.63 -27.46
C GLU A 166 -12.29 -2.41 -26.63
N ASP A 167 -13.09 -2.61 -25.60
CA ASP A 167 -13.54 -1.54 -24.72
C ASP A 167 -12.40 -1.03 -23.84
N ALA A 168 -11.48 -1.92 -23.41
CA ALA A 168 -10.25 -1.51 -22.74
C ALA A 168 -9.41 -0.55 -23.60
N ASN A 169 -9.27 -0.85 -24.90
CA ASN A 169 -8.56 0.03 -25.83
C ASN A 169 -9.26 1.38 -25.99
N LYS A 170 -10.60 1.42 -26.03
CA LYS A 170 -11.35 2.69 -26.05
C LYS A 170 -11.08 3.53 -24.80
N GLU A 171 -11.00 2.91 -23.61
CA GLU A 171 -10.63 3.62 -22.39
C GLU A 171 -9.20 4.17 -22.45
N TYR A 172 -8.25 3.41 -22.99
CA TYR A 172 -6.87 3.89 -23.17
C TYR A 172 -6.75 5.03 -24.18
N GLU A 173 -7.56 5.06 -25.24
CA GLU A 173 -7.61 6.19 -26.17
C GLU A 173 -8.15 7.47 -25.52
N LYS A 174 -9.08 7.36 -24.56
CA LYS A 174 -9.56 8.53 -23.79
C LYS A 174 -8.44 9.17 -22.98
N ILE A 175 -7.50 8.40 -22.44
CA ILE A 175 -6.31 8.95 -21.77
C ILE A 175 -5.52 9.86 -22.70
N ARG A 176 -5.32 9.43 -23.95
CA ARG A 176 -4.62 10.24 -24.96
C ARG A 176 -5.36 11.54 -25.23
N ALA A 177 -6.70 11.50 -25.29
CA ALA A 177 -7.51 12.71 -25.47
C ALA A 177 -7.34 13.69 -24.29
N VAL A 178 -7.35 13.20 -23.04
CA VAL A 178 -7.11 14.03 -21.84
C VAL A 178 -5.72 14.67 -21.90
N VAL A 179 -4.67 13.89 -22.17
CA VAL A 179 -3.29 14.40 -22.25
C VAL A 179 -3.14 15.44 -23.37
N LEU A 180 -3.79 15.24 -24.52
CA LEU A 180 -3.76 16.21 -25.62
C LEU A 180 -4.54 17.49 -25.29
N ALA A 181 -5.66 17.40 -24.58
CA ALA A 181 -6.42 18.55 -24.13
C ALA A 181 -5.59 19.41 -23.16
N GLU A 182 -4.90 18.77 -22.20
CA GLU A 182 -3.98 19.46 -21.28
C GLU A 182 -2.84 20.15 -22.03
N ARG A 183 -2.18 19.44 -22.95
CA ARG A 183 -1.09 20.01 -23.77
C ARG A 183 -1.57 21.14 -24.68
N GLY A 184 -2.74 21.01 -25.28
CA GLY A 184 -3.34 22.03 -26.14
C GLY A 184 -3.82 23.26 -25.37
N GLY A 185 -4.27 23.08 -24.13
CA GLY A 185 -4.57 24.16 -23.19
C GLY A 185 -3.31 24.94 -22.80
N VAL A 186 -2.21 24.24 -22.50
CA VAL A 186 -0.91 24.83 -22.19
C VAL A 186 -0.24 25.48 -23.41
N MET A 187 -0.48 24.95 -24.63
CA MET A 187 0.02 25.51 -25.90
C MET A 187 -0.86 26.61 -26.50
N LYS A 188 -1.81 27.21 -25.75
CA LYS A 188 -2.36 28.53 -26.11
C LYS A 188 -1.27 29.59 -25.92
N ILE A 189 -0.25 29.52 -26.78
CA ILE A 189 0.79 30.51 -26.95
C ILE A 189 0.07 31.81 -27.29
N ASP A 190 0.28 32.79 -26.42
CA ASP A 190 -0.20 34.14 -26.56
C ASP A 190 0.16 34.70 -27.95
N LYS A 191 -0.82 34.75 -28.85
CA LYS A 191 -0.66 35.36 -30.18
C LYS A 191 -0.43 36.88 -30.08
N SER A 192 -0.47 37.48 -28.90
CA SER A 192 -0.14 38.89 -28.67
C SER A 192 1.36 39.14 -28.41
N LEU A 193 2.14 38.11 -28.05
CA LEU A 193 3.60 38.19 -28.06
C LEU A 193 4.09 37.97 -29.50
N GLY A 194 3.91 39.02 -30.30
CA GLY A 194 4.49 39.09 -31.64
C GLY A 194 5.96 38.73 -31.59
N ARG A 195 6.38 37.83 -32.49
CA ARG A 195 7.78 37.71 -32.87
C ARG A 195 8.24 39.10 -33.31
N GLN A 196 8.98 39.80 -32.46
CA GLN A 196 9.83 40.87 -32.95
C GLN A 196 10.99 40.22 -33.72
N PRO A 197 11.36 40.78 -34.88
CA PRO A 197 12.37 40.20 -35.78
C PRO A 197 13.76 40.11 -35.15
#